data_AF-A0A2H5W071-F1
#
_entry.id   AF-A0A2H5W071-F1
#
_cell.length_a   1.000
_cell.length_b   1.000
_cell.length_c   1.000
_cell.angle_alpha   90.00
_cell.angle_beta   90.00
_cell.angle_gamma   90.00
#
_symmetry.space_group_name_H-M   'P 1'
#
loop_
_entity.id
_entity.type
_entity.pdbx_description
1 polymer ?
#
loop_
_entity_poly.entity_id
_entity_poly.type
_entity_poly.pdbx_seq_one_letter_code
_entity_poly.pdbx_strand_id
1 'polypeptide(L)'
;MSQTHQAHGYRVYWVVWFVLLIVTVGMMSLGTAGLTTFLILILLLGMLLKASLISGYFMHLRFERASLILIVAVGILATAGVLFFLIAPDGLRVLHSGSHVDLGGGR
;
A
#
# COMPACT_ATOMS: atom_id res chain seq x y z
N MET A 1 -39.73 0.16 17.13
CA MET A 1 -38.50 -0.31 17.79
C MET A 1 -37.72 -1.19 16.81
N SER A 2 -36.76 -0.65 16.06
CA SER A 2 -36.02 -1.40 15.03
C SER A 2 -34.66 -0.76 14.69
N GLN A 3 -33.93 -0.26 15.69
CA GLN A 3 -32.60 0.37 15.50
C GLN A 3 -31.41 -0.56 15.88
N THR A 4 -31.65 -1.81 16.23
CA THR A 4 -30.59 -2.69 16.78
C THR A 4 -29.87 -3.56 15.74
N HIS A 5 -30.37 -3.68 14.50
CA HIS A 5 -29.76 -4.53 13.46
C HIS A 5 -28.78 -3.82 12.50
N GLN A 6 -28.71 -2.48 12.50
CA GLN A 6 -27.79 -1.69 11.64
C GLN A 6 -26.49 -1.27 12.37
N ALA A 7 -26.49 -1.25 13.71
CA ALA A 7 -25.35 -0.79 14.50
C ALA A 7 -24.13 -1.73 14.44
N HIS A 8 -24.34 -3.04 14.19
CA HIS A 8 -23.25 -4.01 14.18
C HIS A 8 -22.33 -3.88 12.95
N GLY A 9 -22.87 -3.47 11.79
CA GLY A 9 -22.08 -3.25 10.58
C GLY A 9 -21.16 -2.04 10.69
N TYR A 10 -21.69 -0.91 11.18
CA TYR A 10 -20.94 0.36 11.28
C TYR A 10 -19.71 0.28 12.18
N ARG A 11 -19.78 -0.52 13.25
CA ARG A 11 -18.67 -0.71 14.18
C ARG A 11 -17.44 -1.34 13.51
N VAL A 12 -17.66 -2.27 12.58
CA VAL A 12 -16.57 -2.92 11.83
C VAL A 12 -15.85 -1.91 10.94
N TYR A 13 -16.59 -1.06 10.21
CA TYR A 13 -16.01 -0.02 9.37
C TYR A 13 -15.13 0.96 10.16
N TRP A 14 -15.60 1.40 11.32
CA TRP A 14 -14.82 2.28 12.20
C TRP A 14 -13.55 1.62 12.74
N VAL A 15 -13.61 0.34 13.11
CA VAL A 15 -12.42 -0.40 13.55
C VAL A 15 -11.41 -0.53 12.41
N VAL A 16 -11.85 -0.95 11.21
CA VAL A 16 -10.97 -1.10 10.05
C VAL A 16 -10.36 0.24 9.65
N TRP A 17 -11.14 1.33 9.70
CA TRP A 17 -10.65 2.68 9.47
C TRP A 17 -9.51 3.06 10.44
N PHE A 18 -9.68 2.78 11.73
CA PHE A 18 -8.66 3.07 12.73
C PHE A 18 -7.40 2.21 12.53
N VAL A 19 -7.56 0.93 12.17
CA VAL A 19 -6.45 0.04 11.81
C VAL A 19 -5.70 0.57 10.58
N LEU A 20 -6.40 0.98 9.53
CA LEU A 20 -5.81 1.59 8.33
C LEU A 20 -5.00 2.85 8.66
N LEU A 21 -5.53 3.68 9.56
CA LEU A 21 -4.84 4.88 10.05
C LEU A 21 -3.53 4.51 10.76
N ILE A 22 -3.58 3.58 11.72
CA ILE A 22 -2.40 3.12 12.47
C ILE A 22 -1.34 2.53 11.54
N VAL A 23 -1.74 1.66 10.61
CA VAL A 23 -0.83 1.05 9.63
C VAL A 23 -0.17 2.14 8.78
N THR A 24 -0.92 3.15 8.36
CA THR A 24 -0.38 4.27 7.56
C THR A 24 0.62 5.11 8.35
N VAL A 25 0.29 5.49 9.58
CA VAL A 25 1.18 6.26 10.45
C VAL A 25 2.45 5.46 10.78
N GLY A 26 2.31 4.15 11.05
CA GLY A 26 3.46 3.27 11.29
C GLY A 26 4.38 3.13 10.07
N MET A 27 3.82 3.05 8.87
CA MET A 27 4.64 3.07 7.64
C MET A 27 5.33 4.43 7.45
N MET A 28 4.63 5.54 7.74
CA MET A 28 5.19 6.88 7.61
C MET A 28 6.36 7.12 8.57
N SER A 29 6.27 6.64 9.81
CA SER A 29 7.39 6.72 10.76
C SER A 29 8.56 5.83 10.31
N LEU A 30 8.30 4.61 9.84
CA LEU A 30 9.35 3.73 9.31
C LEU A 30 10.04 4.32 8.07
N GLY A 31 9.31 5.04 7.22
CA GLY A 31 9.87 5.69 6.03
C GLY A 31 10.85 6.84 6.33
N THR A 32 10.80 7.40 7.55
CA THR A 32 11.78 8.41 7.99
C THR A 32 13.09 7.80 8.48
N ALA A 33 13.08 6.52 8.85
CA ALA A 33 14.29 5.76 9.13
C ALA A 33 14.85 5.24 7.79
N GLY A 34 16.16 5.41 7.56
CA GLY A 34 16.79 5.11 6.27
C GLY A 34 16.40 3.76 5.68
N LEU A 35 16.17 3.71 4.36
CA LEU A 35 15.64 2.55 3.64
C LEU A 35 16.61 1.35 3.65
N THR A 36 16.52 0.53 4.69
CA THR A 36 17.12 -0.81 4.70
C THR A 36 16.22 -1.78 3.94
N THR A 37 16.78 -2.79 3.25
CA THR A 37 16.01 -3.84 2.55
C THR A 37 14.89 -4.45 3.41
N PHE A 38 15.16 -4.65 4.70
CA PHE A 38 14.16 -5.13 5.66
C PHE A 38 12.96 -4.19 5.83
N LEU A 39 13.21 -2.87 5.90
CA LEU A 39 12.14 -1.87 6.01
C LEU A 39 11.33 -1.78 4.72
N ILE A 40 11.96 -1.94 3.56
CA ILE A 40 11.26 -2.00 2.26
C ILE A 40 10.26 -3.17 2.24
N LEU A 41 10.65 -4.35 2.73
CA LEU A 41 9.74 -5.49 2.83
C LEU A 41 8.57 -5.22 3.79
N ILE A 42 8.82 -4.58 4.94
CA ILE A 42 7.75 -4.18 5.87
C ILE A 42 6.78 -3.19 5.23
N LEU A 43 7.31 -2.18 4.54
CA LEU A 43 6.52 -1.17 3.81
C LEU A 43 5.67 -1.84 2.72
N LEU A 44 6.25 -2.77 1.97
CA LEU A 44 5.53 -3.54 0.96
C LEU A 44 4.40 -4.37 1.59
N LEU A 45 4.69 -5.08 2.69
CA LEU A 45 3.68 -5.86 3.42
C LEU A 45 2.54 -4.97 3.94
N GLY A 46 2.87 -3.79 4.48
CA GLY A 46 1.90 -2.81 4.95
C GLY A 46 1.01 -2.29 3.81
N MET A 47 1.57 -2.10 2.61
CA MET A 47 0.81 -1.72 1.41
C MET A 47 -0.18 -2.82 0.98
N LEU A 48 0.24 -4.08 0.99
CA LEU A 48 -0.65 -5.21 0.68
C LEU A 48 -1.73 -5.40 1.75
N LEU A 49 -1.39 -5.19 3.03
CA LEU A 49 -2.32 -5.32 4.15
C LEU A 49 -3.46 -4.32 4.03
N LYS A 50 -3.16 -3.03 3.80
CA LYS A 50 -4.21 -2.02 3.63
C LYS A 50 -5.09 -2.33 2.41
N ALA A 51 -4.51 -2.76 1.28
CA ALA A 51 -5.27 -3.11 0.08
C ALA A 51 -6.23 -4.28 0.35
N SER A 52 -5.78 -5.29 1.10
CA SER A 52 -6.59 -6.43 1.51
C SER A 52 -7.72 -6.02 2.47
N LEU A 53 -7.43 -5.14 3.43
CA LEU A 53 -8.45 -4.60 4.36
C LEU A 53 -9.53 -3.80 3.61
N ILE A 54 -9.13 -2.96 2.66
CA ILE A 54 -10.06 -2.15 1.85
C ILE A 54 -10.91 -3.05 0.95
N SER A 55 -10.27 -3.99 0.24
CA SER A 55 -10.95 -4.97 -0.61
C SER A 55 -11.94 -5.85 0.18
N GLY A 56 -11.51 -6.37 1.34
CA GLY A 56 -12.32 -7.28 2.14
C GLY A 56 -13.46 -6.62 2.92
N TYR A 57 -13.24 -5.42 3.47
CA TYR A 57 -14.21 -4.76 4.36
C TYR A 57 -14.98 -3.60 3.72
N PHE A 58 -14.34 -2.80 2.86
CA PHE A 58 -15.00 -1.65 2.23
C PHE A 58 -15.61 -1.98 0.87
N MET A 59 -14.98 -2.85 0.09
CA MET A 59 -15.54 -3.30 -1.20
C MET A 59 -16.48 -4.51 -1.07
N HIS A 60 -16.74 -5.02 0.14
CA HIS A 60 -17.65 -6.13 0.40
C HIS A 60 -17.38 -7.43 -0.40
N LEU A 61 -16.19 -7.56 -1.02
CA LEU A 61 -15.82 -8.66 -1.91
C LEU A 61 -15.87 -10.04 -1.26
N ARG A 62 -15.77 -10.10 0.08
CA ARG A 62 -15.92 -11.34 0.84
C ARG A 62 -17.29 -12.00 0.66
N PHE A 63 -18.33 -11.24 0.33
CA PHE A 63 -19.72 -11.71 0.26
C PHE A 63 -20.27 -11.83 -1.16
N GLU A 64 -19.51 -11.46 -2.18
CA GLU A 64 -19.94 -11.56 -3.57
C GLU A 64 -18.92 -12.26 -4.47
N ARG A 65 -19.49 -12.90 -5.50
CA ARG A 65 -18.89 -13.70 -6.59
C ARG A 65 -17.36 -13.62 -6.69
N ALA A 66 -16.70 -14.78 -6.64
CA ALA A 66 -15.25 -14.94 -6.81
C ALA A 66 -14.66 -14.23 -8.06
N SER A 67 -15.48 -13.99 -9.10
CA SER A 67 -15.12 -13.21 -10.28
C SER A 67 -14.73 -11.76 -9.94
N LEU A 68 -15.41 -11.10 -9.00
CA LEU A 68 -15.08 -9.73 -8.59
C LEU A 68 -13.74 -9.66 -7.85
N ILE A 69 -13.45 -10.66 -7.00
CA ILE A 69 -12.14 -10.77 -6.32
C ILE A 69 -11.03 -10.89 -7.37
N LEU A 70 -11.26 -11.71 -8.40
CA LEU A 70 -10.28 -11.95 -9.47
C LEU A 70 -10.04 -10.68 -10.31
N ILE A 71 -11.09 -9.96 -10.69
CA ILE A 71 -10.97 -8.69 -11.44
C ILE A 71 -10.19 -7.64 -10.62
N VAL A 72 -10.49 -7.50 -9.33
CA VAL A 72 -9.80 -6.53 -8.46
C VAL A 72 -8.34 -6.92 -8.25
N ALA A 73 -8.06 -8.20 -7.99
CA ALA A 73 -6.70 -8.71 -7.86
C ALA A 73 -5.89 -8.47 -9.14
N VAL A 74 -6.45 -8.80 -10.31
CA VAL A 74 -5.83 -8.57 -11.62
C VAL A 74 -5.62 -7.09 -11.88
N GLY A 75 -6.61 -6.23 -11.57
CA GLY A 75 -6.49 -4.78 -11.71
C GLY A 75 -5.35 -4.20 -10.85
N ILE A 76 -5.24 -4.65 -9.59
CA ILE A 76 -4.14 -4.26 -8.70
C ILE A 76 -2.80 -4.74 -9.25
N LEU A 77 -2.69 -6.01 -9.66
CA LEU A 77 -1.45 -6.58 -10.18
C LEU A 77 -1.01 -5.90 -11.48
N ALA A 78 -1.96 -5.65 -12.40
CA ALA A 78 -1.71 -4.99 -13.66
C ALA A 78 -1.24 -3.54 -13.44
N THR A 79 -1.94 -2.79 -12.58
CA THR A 79 -1.56 -1.41 -12.25
C THR A 79 -0.20 -1.36 -11.57
N ALA A 80 0.05 -2.25 -10.59
CA ALA A 80 1.35 -2.35 -9.92
C ALA A 80 2.47 -2.70 -10.90
N GLY A 81 2.23 -3.63 -11.83
CA GLY A 81 3.17 -3.98 -12.89
C GLY A 81 3.49 -2.80 -13.80
N VAL A 82 2.46 -2.09 -14.29
CA VAL A 82 2.65 -0.90 -15.14
C VAL A 82 3.46 0.18 -14.42
N LEU A 83 3.10 0.49 -13.16
CA LEU A 83 3.86 1.46 -12.36
C LEU A 83 5.30 1.00 -12.13
N PHE A 84 5.51 -0.29 -11.84
CA PHE A 84 6.86 -0.83 -11.67
C PHE A 84 7.70 -0.67 -12.94
N PHE A 85 7.16 -1.00 -14.11
CA PHE A 85 7.90 -0.85 -15.38
C PHE A 85 8.16 0.62 -15.76
N LEU A 86 7.30 1.55 -15.35
CA LEU A 86 7.52 2.98 -15.54
C LEU A 86 8.59 3.52 -14.58
N ILE A 87 8.54 3.15 -13.31
CA ILE A 87 9.37 3.74 -12.24
C ILE A 87 10.75 3.05 -12.10
N ALA A 88 10.83 1.73 -12.30
CA ALA A 88 12.08 0.98 -12.19
C ALA A 88 13.22 1.53 -13.08
N PRO A 89 13.01 1.84 -14.38
CA PRO A 89 14.09 2.40 -15.20
C PRO A 89 14.54 3.78 -14.71
N ASP A 90 13.63 4.61 -14.19
CA ASP A 90 13.97 5.92 -13.64
C ASP A 90 14.82 5.80 -12.36
N GLY A 91 14.47 4.85 -11.48
CA GLY A 91 15.29 4.54 -10.31
C GLY A 91 16.70 4.08 -10.68
N LEU A 92 16.82 3.24 -11.72
CA LEU A 92 18.10 2.76 -12.22
C LEU A 92 18.93 3.89 -12.87
N ARG A 93 18.28 4.81 -13.59
CA ARG A 93 18.92 6.01 -14.15
C ARG A 93 19.45 6.94 -13.08
N VAL A 94 18.70 7.17 -12.00
CA VAL A 94 19.15 7.98 -10.86
C VAL A 94 20.35 7.34 -10.17
N LEU A 95 20.33 6.02 -9.95
CA LEU A 95 21.46 5.30 -9.35
C LEU A 95 22.73 5.41 -10.21
N HIS A 96 22.60 5.25 -11.53
CA HIS A 96 23.72 5.36 -12.47
C HIS A 96 24.20 6.80 -12.70
N SER A 97 23.32 7.79 -12.56
CA SER A 97 23.68 9.22 -12.64
C SER A 97 24.32 9.73 -11.35
N GLY A 98 23.96 9.15 -10.19
CA GLY A 98 24.55 9.48 -8.89
C GLY A 98 26.04 9.12 -8.76
N SER A 99 26.53 8.15 -9.55
CA SER A 99 27.95 7.79 -9.62
C SER A 99 28.82 8.76 -10.45
N HIS A 100 28.21 9.72 -11.15
CA HIS A 100 28.91 10.74 -11.95
C HIS A 100 28.86 12.15 -11.33
N VAL A 101 28.24 12.31 -10.15
CA VAL A 101 28.39 13.52 -9.33
C VAL A 101 29.74 13.41 -8.62
N ASP A 102 30.76 13.74 -9.41
CA ASP A 102 32.14 13.95 -9.01
C ASP A 102 32.21 14.95 -7.84
N LEU A 103 33.12 14.65 -6.91
CA LEU A 103 33.59 15.50 -5.83
C LEU A 103 34.45 16.64 -6.43
N GLY A 104 33.85 17.45 -7.30
CA GLY A 104 34.52 18.47 -8.11
C GLY A 104 33.99 19.88 -7.87
N GLY A 105 34.38 20.48 -6.74
CA GLY A 105 34.14 21.89 -6.41
C GLY A 105 34.16 22.06 -4.90
N GLY A 106 35.29 22.27 -4.22
CA GLY A 106 36.37 23.16 -4.61
C GLY A 106 36.10 24.55 -4.03
N ARG A 107 36.53 24.72 -2.76
CA ARG A 107 36.52 25.90 -1.88
C ARG A 107 35.37 25.99 -0.88
#